data_AF-A0A840QJR0-F1
#
_entry.id   AF-A0A840QJR0-F1
#
_cell.length_a   1.000
_cell.length_b   1.000
_cell.length_c   1.000
_cell.angle_alpha   90.00
_cell.angle_beta   90.00
_cell.angle_gamma   90.00
#
_symmetry.space_group_name_H-M   'P 1'
#
loop_
_entity.id
_entity.type
_entity.pdbx_description
1 polymer ?
#
loop_
_entity_poly.entity_id
_entity_poly.type
_entity_poly.pdbx_seq_one_letter_code
_entity_poly.pdbx_strand_id
1 'polypeptide(L)' 'MILNQCTMEELDDRSRRAEHHMNIALEERRWNLAQRHREEMLAVAAECDRRLKELDELAESTA' A
#
# COMPACT_ATOMS: atom_id res chain seq x y z
N MET A 1 9.08 8.67 4.66
CA MET A 1 8.69 8.64 3.23
C MET A 1 7.18 8.70 3.19
N ILE A 2 6.61 9.65 2.47
CA ILE A 2 5.16 9.95 2.47
C ILE A 2 4.56 9.27 1.23
N LEU A 3 3.51 8.46 1.38
CA LEU A 3 2.96 7.62 0.29
C LEU A 3 2.45 8.44 -0.91
N ASN A 4 1.97 9.67 -0.67
CA ASN A 4 1.49 10.58 -1.71
C ASN A 4 2.60 11.09 -2.65
N GLN A 5 3.87 10.92 -2.31
CA GLN A 5 5.01 11.29 -3.16
C GLN A 5 5.52 10.11 -3.99
N CYS A 6 5.05 8.89 -3.72
CA CYS A 6 5.50 7.69 -4.41
C CYS A 6 4.85 7.56 -5.81
N THR A 7 5.55 6.94 -6.75
CA THR A 7 4.96 6.45 -8.00
C THR A 7 4.10 5.20 -7.75
N MET A 8 3.29 4.78 -8.73
CA MET A 8 2.53 3.52 -8.62
C MET A 8 3.45 2.30 -8.51
N GLU A 9 4.57 2.31 -9.22
CA GLU A 9 5.59 1.25 -9.12
C GLU A 9 6.20 1.20 -7.72
N GLU A 10 6.57 2.35 -7.15
CA GLU A 10 7.12 2.41 -5.78
C GLU A 10 6.12 1.97 -4.71
N LEU A 11 4.82 2.23 -4.91
CA LEU A 11 3.75 1.74 -4.04
C LEU A 11 3.60 0.22 -4.13
N ASP A 12 3.60 -0.37 -5.34
CA ASP A 12 3.55 -1.82 -5.53
C ASP A 12 4.75 -2.51 -4.85
N ASP A 13 5.95 -1.99 -5.13
CA ASP A 13 7.21 -2.45 -4.54
C ASP A 13 7.17 -2.44 -3.01
N ARG A 14 6.59 -1.38 -2.45
CA ARG A 14 6.44 -1.23 -1.00
C ARG A 14 5.44 -2.25 -0.44
N SER A 15 4.31 -2.46 -1.11
CA SER A 15 3.31 -3.46 -0.73
C SER A 15 3.93 -4.85 -0.68
N ARG A 16 4.67 -5.24 -1.73
CA ARG A 16 5.35 -6.55 -1.83
C ARG A 16 6.40 -6.75 -0.74
N ARG A 17 7.19 -5.72 -0.43
CA ARG A 17 8.17 -5.79 0.67
C ARG A 17 7.49 -5.91 2.03
N ALA A 18 6.41 -5.17 2.26
CA ALA A 18 5.64 -5.27 3.50
C ALA A 18 5.02 -6.67 3.67
N GLU A 19 4.44 -7.23 2.61
CA GLU A 19 3.92 -8.60 2.61
C GLU A 19 5.01 -9.64 2.93
N HIS A 20 6.18 -9.53 2.29
CA HIS A 20 7.30 -10.43 2.54
C HIS A 20 7.73 -10.40 4.02
N HIS A 21 7.91 -9.21 4.60
CA HIS A 21 8.28 -9.09 6.01
C HIS A 21 7.15 -9.50 6.96
N MET A 22 5.89 -9.30 6.58
CA MET A 22 4.75 -9.81 7.34
C MET A 22 4.81 -11.33 7.45
N ASN A 23 5.06 -12.04 6.34
CA ASN A 23 5.13 -13.50 6.32
C ASN A 23 6.27 -14.01 7.21
N ILE A 24 7.46 -13.41 7.13
CA ILE A 24 8.58 -13.73 8.04
C ILE A 24 8.17 -13.50 9.50
N ALA A 25 7.51 -12.37 9.80
CA ALA A 25 7.08 -12.07 11.16
C ALA A 25 6.03 -13.07 11.69
N LEU A 26 5.14 -13.58 10.82
CA LEU A 26 4.17 -14.63 11.16
C LEU A 26 4.87 -15.95 11.46
N GLU A 27 5.85 -16.36 10.63
CA GLU A 27 6.66 -17.56 10.85
C GLU A 27 7.40 -17.51 12.20
N GLU A 28 7.96 -16.35 12.55
CA GLU A 28 8.63 -16.10 13.83
C GLU A 28 7.68 -15.85 15.01
N ARG A 29 6.35 -15.90 14.79
CA ARG A 29 5.31 -15.59 15.81
C ARG A 29 5.43 -14.18 16.42
N ARG A 30 6.00 -13.23 15.66
CA ARG A 30 6.10 -11.82 16.04
C ARG A 30 4.84 -11.06 15.61
N TRP A 31 3.75 -11.28 16.33
CA TRP A 31 2.43 -10.73 15.98
C TRP A 31 2.39 -9.21 15.84
N ASN A 32 3.07 -8.49 16.74
CA ASN A 32 3.15 -7.02 16.68
C ASN A 32 3.85 -6.54 15.39
N LEU A 33 4.84 -7.29 14.91
CA LEU A 33 5.57 -6.93 13.69
C LEU A 33 4.73 -7.27 12.45
N ALA A 34 4.08 -8.43 12.44
CA ALA A 34 3.13 -8.79 11.39
C ALA A 34 1.99 -7.77 11.27
N GLN A 35 1.45 -7.30 12.40
CA GLN A 35 0.41 -6.26 12.41
C GLN A 35 0.92 -4.95 11.79
N ARG A 36 2.13 -4.50 12.14
CA ARG A 36 2.70 -3.28 11.55
C ARG A 36 2.86 -3.38 10.03
N HIS A 37 3.33 -4.51 9.52
CA HIS A 37 3.45 -4.71 8.08
C HIS A 37 2.09 -4.78 7.39
N ARG A 38 1.09 -5.38 8.04
CA ARG A 38 -0.30 -5.34 7.56
C ARG A 38 -0.85 -3.92 7.49
N GLU A 39 -0.62 -3.11 8.53
CA GLU A 39 -1.05 -1.70 8.55
C GLU A 39 -0.37 -0.89 7.45
N GLU A 40 0.90 -1.16 7.16
CA GLU A 40 1.62 -0.57 6.03
C GLU A 40 1.00 -0.94 4.68
N MET A 41 0.66 -2.21 4.46
CA MET A 41 -0.04 -2.65 3.24
C MET A 41 -1.41 -1.97 3.09
N LEU A 42 -2.17 -1.84 4.18
CA LEU A 42 -3.47 -1.16 4.17
C LEU A 42 -3.33 0.32 3.81
N ALA A 43 -2.29 1.00 4.31
CA ALA A 43 -2.02 2.39 3.97
C ALA A 43 -1.66 2.55 2.48
N VAL A 44 -0.88 1.62 1.92
CA VAL A 44 -0.56 1.59 0.49
C VAL A 44 -1.82 1.36 -0.35
N ALA A 45 -2.66 0.40 0.02
CA ALA A 45 -3.91 0.13 -0.69
C ALA A 45 -4.84 1.35 -0.70
N ALA A 46 -4.99 2.03 0.45
CA ALA A 46 -5.82 3.24 0.55
C ALA A 46 -5.29 4.39 -0.32
N GLU A 47 -3.96 4.54 -0.44
CA GLU A 47 -3.35 5.50 -1.35
C GLU A 47 -3.65 5.18 -2.82
N CYS A 48 -3.51 3.91 -3.23
CA CYS A 48 -3.84 3.47 -4.58
C CYS A 48 -5.33 3.70 -4.90
N ASP A 49 -6.23 3.33 -3.98
CA ASP A 49 -7.67 3.53 -4.15
C ASP A 49 -8.03 5.00 -4.30
N ARG A 50 -7.36 5.90 -3.55
CA ARG A 50 -7.57 7.34 -3.69
C ARG A 50 -7.18 7.83 -5.08
N ARG A 51 -6.03 7.41 -5.60
CA ARG A 51 -5.55 7.81 -6.93
C ARG A 51 -6.43 7.27 -8.06
N LEU A 52 -6.93 6.04 -7.91
CA LEU A 52 -7.86 5.46 -8.88
C LEU A 52 -9.16 6.29 -8.95
N LYS A 53 -9.72 6.67 -7.80
CA LYS A 53 -10.89 7.56 -7.75
C LYS A 53 -10.62 8.92 -8.41
N GLU A 54 -9.47 9.53 -8.14
CA GLU A 54 -9.08 10.80 -8.77
C GLU A 54 -8.99 10.67 -10.31
N LEU A 55 -8.51 9.54 -10.82
CA LEU A 55 -8.45 9.26 -12.26
C LEU A 55 -9.86 9.05 -12.87
N ASP A 56 -10.74 8.34 -12.18
CA ASP A 56 -12.13 8.12 -12.62
C ASP A 56 -12.89 9.45 -12.68
N GLU A 57 -12.76 10.30 -11.65
CA GLU A 57 -13.38 11.64 -11.61
C GLU A 57 -12.86 12.56 -12.73
N LEU A 58 -11.55 12.49 -13.05
CA LEU A 58 -10.98 13.23 -14.17
C LEU A 58 -11.49 12.74 -15.51
N ALA A 59 -11.63 11.42 -15.70
CA ALA A 59 -12.17 10.83 -16.91
C ALA A 59 -13.62 11.28 -17.14
N GLU A 60 -14.46 11.26 -16.11
CA GLU A 60 -15.85 11.73 -16.16
C GLU A 60 -15.96 13.24 -16.43
N SER A 61 -15.03 14.06 -15.91
CA SER A 61 -15.01 15.51 -16.18
C SER A 61 -14.57 15.87 -17.60
N THR A 62 -13.97 14.94 -18.35
CA THR A 62 -13.47 15.17 -19.72
C THR A 62 -14.35 14.53 -20.81
N ALA A 63 -15.39 13.81 -20.42
CA ALA A 63 -16.39 13.18 -21.29
C ALA A 63 -17.62 14.09 -21.49
#